data_AF-A0A8H4WDY5-F1
#
_entry.id   AF-A0A8H4WDY5-F1
#
_cell.length_a   1.000
_cell.length_b   1.000
_cell.length_c   1.000
_cell.angle_alpha   90.00
_cell.angle_beta   90.00
_cell.angle_gamma   90.00
#
_symmetry.space_group_name_H-M   'P 1'
#
loop_
_entity.id
_entity.type
_entity.pdbx_description
1 polymer ?
#
loop_
_entity_poly.entity_id
_entity_poly.type
_entity_poly.pdbx_seq_one_letter_code
_entity_poly.pdbx_strand_id
1 'polypeptide(L)'
;MVVKRKRETTVVSKPKAKEDSPPPVDNAQDVFRRLFEAQFEPLDLPASTAKSTNSDEENEDDDDSDLSGSEGDWDGMSDISDESNQVEVVEHTDAYAAPEDRMDKKTWKAFMSGKLLSDLDKPSTEPEPTSKKEEEEDAHDSANLKHDLALQRLLKESHLLDSADDLAPTGKNRLKALDMRMQSLGAKTSLYAQNKMPTAHRRGIKAKAASKEDRRRQEAKENGIILEKPSKVQKSSNNGRRERGVAGSSVGKFSGGTLNLNKDDIERVQASGRRMMGGRGRGKTRGGRGGGGRGGRGGGRGDKR
;
A
#
# COMPACT_ATOMS: atom_id res chain seq x y z
N MET A 1 -20.05 51.19 -37.81
CA MET A 1 -20.43 49.97 -38.56
C MET A 1 -19.31 48.96 -38.42
N VAL A 2 -19.49 47.93 -37.57
CA VAL A 2 -18.44 46.94 -37.26
C VAL A 2 -18.77 45.64 -37.98
N VAL A 3 -17.93 45.29 -38.94
CA VAL A 3 -18.09 44.16 -39.86
C VAL A 3 -17.86 42.84 -39.12
N LYS A 4 -18.93 42.05 -38.98
CA LYS A 4 -18.89 40.67 -38.46
C LYS A 4 -18.24 39.76 -39.52
N ARG A 5 -17.02 39.26 -39.27
CA ARG A 5 -16.44 38.19 -40.09
C ARG A 5 -16.94 36.84 -39.58
N LYS A 6 -17.73 36.15 -40.40
CA LYS A 6 -18.09 34.74 -40.21
C LYS A 6 -16.84 33.90 -40.48
N ARG A 7 -16.49 32.99 -39.56
CA ARG A 7 -15.51 31.94 -39.84
C ARG A 7 -16.29 30.70 -40.28
N GLU A 8 -16.07 30.29 -41.51
CA GLU A 8 -16.57 29.04 -42.08
C GLU A 8 -15.77 27.88 -41.47
N THR A 9 -16.47 26.92 -40.85
CA THR A 9 -15.88 25.68 -40.35
C THR A 9 -16.08 24.60 -41.39
N THR A 10 -15.04 24.29 -42.15
CA THR A 10 -15.00 23.15 -43.06
C THR A 10 -14.89 21.86 -42.25
N VAL A 11 -15.95 21.04 -42.27
CA VAL A 11 -15.97 19.69 -41.69
C VAL A 11 -15.15 18.77 -42.61
N VAL A 12 -14.01 18.29 -42.12
CA VAL A 12 -13.21 17.26 -42.81
C VAL A 12 -13.89 15.91 -42.56
N SER A 13 -14.51 15.35 -43.60
CA SER A 13 -14.99 13.97 -43.62
C SER A 13 -13.80 13.02 -43.77
N LYS A 14 -13.71 12.07 -42.85
CA LYS A 14 -12.72 10.98 -42.85
C LYS A 14 -13.19 9.91 -43.87
N PRO A 15 -12.33 9.42 -44.78
CA PRO A 15 -12.75 8.38 -45.73
C PRO A 15 -12.96 7.05 -44.98
N LYS A 16 -14.11 6.41 -45.22
CA LYS A 16 -14.36 5.02 -44.84
C LYS A 16 -13.49 4.12 -45.73
N ALA A 17 -12.52 3.45 -45.12
CA ALA A 17 -11.95 2.25 -45.73
C ALA A 17 -13.06 1.19 -45.78
N LYS A 18 -13.21 0.57 -46.96
CA LYS A 18 -13.92 -0.70 -47.11
C LYS A 18 -13.04 -1.75 -46.46
N GLU A 19 -13.49 -2.30 -45.34
CA GLU A 19 -13.05 -3.60 -44.88
C GLU A 19 -14.24 -4.55 -45.06
N ASP A 20 -13.95 -5.68 -45.68
CA ASP A 20 -14.92 -6.70 -46.01
C ASP A 20 -15.65 -7.14 -44.73
N SER A 21 -16.98 -7.10 -44.80
CA SER A 21 -17.86 -7.61 -43.74
C SER A 21 -17.55 -9.09 -43.53
N PRO A 22 -17.15 -9.54 -42.33
CA PRO A 22 -17.28 -10.96 -42.02
C PRO A 22 -18.79 -11.31 -42.00
N PRO A 23 -19.15 -12.56 -42.35
CA PRO A 23 -20.54 -13.01 -42.29
C PRO A 23 -21.08 -12.91 -40.85
N PRO A 24 -22.41 -12.82 -40.66
CA PRO A 24 -23.01 -12.82 -39.34
C PRO A 24 -22.58 -14.09 -38.60
N VAL A 25 -21.95 -13.92 -37.45
CA VAL A 25 -21.60 -15.00 -36.53
C VAL A 25 -22.83 -15.30 -35.70
N ASP A 26 -23.54 -16.36 -36.05
CA ASP A 26 -24.80 -16.73 -35.40
C ASP A 26 -24.60 -17.39 -34.02
N ASN A 27 -23.37 -17.71 -33.61
CA ASN A 27 -23.11 -18.35 -32.32
C ASN A 27 -22.02 -17.62 -31.51
N ALA A 28 -22.37 -17.14 -30.31
CA ALA A 28 -21.44 -16.54 -29.36
C ALA A 28 -20.23 -17.46 -29.05
N GLN A 29 -20.43 -18.76 -29.16
CA GLN A 29 -19.40 -19.79 -28.99
C GLN A 29 -18.25 -19.67 -30.02
N ASP A 30 -18.54 -19.22 -31.24
CA ASP A 30 -17.52 -19.07 -32.30
C ASP A 30 -16.61 -17.87 -32.03
N VAL A 31 -17.13 -16.83 -31.39
CA VAL A 31 -16.34 -15.67 -30.94
C VAL A 31 -15.35 -16.10 -29.85
N PHE A 32 -15.81 -16.89 -28.88
CA PHE A 32 -14.95 -17.41 -27.82
C PHE A 32 -13.92 -18.39 -28.36
N ARG A 33 -14.29 -19.27 -29.30
CA ARG A 33 -13.36 -20.20 -29.93
C ARG A 33 -12.26 -19.47 -30.70
N ARG A 34 -12.60 -18.42 -31.46
CA ARG A 34 -11.61 -17.60 -32.19
C ARG A 34 -10.67 -16.81 -31.26
N LEU A 35 -11.18 -16.30 -30.15
CA LEU A 35 -10.36 -15.63 -29.12
C LEU A 35 -9.43 -16.62 -28.41
N PHE A 36 -9.93 -17.83 -28.14
CA PHE A 36 -9.16 -18.89 -27.52
C PHE A 36 -8.04 -19.38 -28.46
N GLU A 37 -8.33 -19.66 -29.73
CA GLU A 37 -7.34 -20.06 -30.73
C GLU A 37 -6.28 -18.97 -31.01
N ALA A 38 -6.65 -17.69 -30.88
CA ALA A 38 -5.71 -16.59 -31.02
C ALA A 38 -4.78 -16.44 -29.80
N GLN A 39 -5.21 -16.89 -28.61
CA GLN A 39 -4.41 -16.85 -27.38
C GLN A 39 -3.62 -18.13 -27.13
N PHE A 40 -4.12 -19.26 -27.63
CA PHE A 40 -3.52 -20.58 -27.45
C PHE A 40 -3.26 -21.17 -28.83
N GLU A 41 -1.98 -21.21 -29.22
CA GLU A 41 -1.57 -21.96 -30.41
C GLU A 41 -2.02 -23.43 -30.26
N PRO A 42 -2.60 -24.03 -31.31
CA PRO A 42 -3.05 -25.41 -31.25
C PRO A 42 -1.84 -26.33 -30.98
N LEU A 43 -1.94 -27.14 -29.93
CA LEU A 43 -0.95 -28.15 -29.61
C LEU A 43 -0.99 -29.24 -30.68
N ASP A 44 0.17 -29.57 -31.26
CA ASP A 44 0.32 -30.68 -32.20
C ASP A 44 0.04 -32.01 -31.51
N LEU A 45 -1.21 -32.49 -31.61
CA LEU A 45 -1.60 -33.83 -31.21
C LEU A 45 -1.63 -34.75 -32.44
N PRO A 46 -1.05 -35.96 -32.37
CA PRO A 46 -1.14 -36.91 -33.47
C PRO A 46 -2.60 -37.32 -33.67
N ALA A 47 -3.06 -37.20 -34.92
CA ALA A 47 -4.43 -37.33 -35.36
C ALA A 47 -5.15 -38.58 -34.79
N SER A 48 -6.24 -38.37 -34.06
CA SER A 48 -7.31 -39.35 -33.91
C SER A 48 -8.57 -38.82 -34.58
N THR A 49 -9.03 -39.60 -35.54
CA THR A 49 -10.24 -39.37 -36.34
C THR A 49 -11.49 -39.66 -35.51
N ALA A 50 -12.37 -38.67 -35.33
CA ALA A 50 -13.79 -38.97 -35.08
C ALA A 50 -14.66 -37.80 -35.53
N LYS A 51 -15.66 -38.15 -36.34
CA LYS A 51 -16.54 -37.27 -37.12
C LYS A 51 -17.82 -36.99 -36.31
N SER A 52 -18.30 -35.77 -36.45
CA SER A 52 -19.51 -35.16 -35.88
C SER A 52 -20.82 -35.94 -36.07
N THR A 53 -21.73 -35.86 -35.09
CA THR A 53 -23.19 -35.79 -35.32
C THR A 53 -23.85 -34.97 -34.20
N ASN A 54 -24.43 -33.82 -34.54
CA ASN A 54 -25.36 -33.05 -33.70
C ASN A 54 -26.78 -33.65 -33.83
N SER A 55 -27.52 -33.73 -32.72
CA SER A 55 -28.97 -33.52 -32.71
C SER A 55 -29.40 -32.92 -31.37
N ASP A 56 -30.34 -32.00 -31.49
CA ASP A 56 -30.84 -31.02 -30.53
C ASP A 56 -31.69 -31.55 -29.37
N GLU A 57 -31.84 -30.63 -28.40
CA GLU A 57 -33.02 -30.33 -27.57
C GLU A 57 -33.23 -30.98 -26.18
N GLU A 58 -33.25 -30.05 -25.20
CA GLU A 58 -34.17 -29.89 -24.06
C GLU A 58 -33.87 -30.47 -22.67
N ASN A 59 -33.56 -29.52 -21.78
CA ASN A 59 -34.16 -29.22 -20.47
C ASN A 59 -33.97 -30.12 -19.24
N GLU A 60 -33.60 -29.37 -18.19
CA GLU A 60 -34.09 -29.39 -16.81
C GLU A 60 -33.59 -30.45 -15.82
N ASP A 61 -33.02 -29.85 -14.77
CA ASP A 61 -33.11 -30.18 -13.36
C ASP A 61 -32.23 -31.27 -12.72
N ASP A 62 -31.59 -30.77 -11.65
CA ASP A 62 -31.14 -31.45 -10.46
C ASP A 62 -32.13 -32.54 -9.99
N ASP A 63 -31.55 -33.60 -9.45
CA ASP A 63 -31.86 -34.19 -8.14
C ASP A 63 -31.98 -35.72 -8.12
N ASP A 64 -31.50 -36.22 -7.00
CA ASP A 64 -31.55 -37.52 -6.33
C ASP A 64 -32.32 -38.72 -6.89
N SER A 65 -31.80 -39.87 -6.43
CA SER A 65 -32.53 -41.06 -5.99
C SER A 65 -32.93 -42.16 -7.01
N ASP A 66 -32.21 -43.27 -6.83
CA ASP A 66 -32.71 -44.61 -6.53
C ASP A 66 -33.37 -45.54 -7.56
N LEU A 67 -32.83 -46.75 -7.52
CA LEU A 67 -33.52 -48.06 -7.54
C LEU A 67 -33.94 -48.71 -8.88
N SER A 68 -33.31 -49.89 -9.05
CA SER A 68 -33.96 -51.17 -9.33
C SER A 68 -34.29 -51.51 -10.80
N GLY A 69 -33.39 -52.31 -11.40
CA GLY A 69 -33.68 -53.19 -12.53
C GLY A 69 -32.92 -54.51 -12.35
N SER A 70 -33.55 -55.44 -11.64
CA SER A 70 -33.09 -56.79 -11.33
C SER A 70 -33.23 -57.74 -12.52
N GLU A 71 -32.11 -58.29 -12.99
CA GLU A 71 -32.01 -59.56 -13.73
C GLU A 71 -30.51 -59.88 -13.84
N GLY A 72 -29.93 -60.94 -13.30
CA GLY A 72 -30.48 -62.25 -12.98
C GLY A 72 -29.65 -63.31 -13.69
N ASP A 73 -28.36 -63.45 -13.34
CA ASP A 73 -27.61 -64.69 -13.55
C ASP A 73 -26.35 -64.73 -12.67
N TRP A 74 -26.47 -65.40 -11.52
CA TRP A 74 -25.40 -65.65 -10.56
C TRP A 74 -25.09 -67.15 -10.65
N ASP A 75 -24.13 -67.50 -11.50
CA ASP A 75 -23.70 -68.88 -11.75
C ASP A 75 -22.48 -69.23 -10.87
N GLY A 76 -22.57 -70.33 -10.12
CA GLY A 76 -21.40 -71.06 -9.66
C GLY A 76 -20.97 -70.92 -8.19
N MET A 77 -21.87 -71.10 -7.23
CA MET A 77 -21.46 -71.66 -5.92
C MET A 77 -21.73 -73.16 -5.92
N SER A 78 -20.75 -73.95 -6.36
CA SER A 78 -20.75 -75.40 -6.18
C SER A 78 -19.58 -75.81 -5.28
N ASP A 79 -19.95 -76.08 -4.03
CA ASP A 79 -19.53 -77.26 -3.28
C ASP A 79 -18.02 -77.46 -3.04
N ILE A 80 -17.53 -76.88 -1.92
CA ILE A 80 -16.64 -77.63 -1.05
C ILE A 80 -17.07 -77.45 0.41
N SER A 81 -17.56 -78.55 0.95
CA SER A 81 -17.99 -78.76 2.32
C SER A 81 -16.99 -78.27 3.37
N ASP A 82 -17.59 -77.72 4.44
CA ASP A 82 -17.24 -77.92 5.85
C ASP A 82 -15.75 -77.97 6.22
N GLU A 83 -15.27 -76.89 6.85
CA GLU A 83 -14.85 -76.89 8.27
C GLU A 83 -14.08 -75.60 8.58
N SER A 84 -14.42 -74.99 9.73
CA SER A 84 -13.85 -73.76 10.33
C SER A 84 -14.39 -72.41 9.81
N ASN A 85 -15.40 -71.90 10.53
CA ASN A 85 -15.59 -70.45 10.67
C ASN A 85 -14.35 -69.88 11.38
N GLN A 86 -13.27 -69.62 10.64
CA GLN A 86 -12.12 -68.88 11.11
C GLN A 86 -12.18 -67.48 10.50
N VAL A 87 -12.62 -66.51 11.30
CA VAL A 87 -12.62 -65.10 10.89
C VAL A 87 -11.17 -64.62 10.86
N GLU A 88 -10.66 -64.31 9.66
CA GLU A 88 -9.38 -63.64 9.50
C GLU A 88 -9.57 -62.14 9.77
N VAL A 89 -9.12 -61.69 10.94
CA VAL A 89 -9.10 -60.27 11.29
C VAL A 89 -7.73 -59.71 10.91
N VAL A 90 -7.68 -58.96 9.82
CA VAL A 90 -6.49 -58.18 9.44
C VAL A 90 -6.58 -56.82 10.11
N GLU A 91 -5.84 -56.64 11.21
CA GLU A 91 -5.64 -55.32 11.81
C GLU A 91 -4.54 -54.56 11.03
N HIS A 92 -4.94 -53.56 10.26
CA HIS A 92 -4.03 -52.49 9.88
C HIS A 92 -3.94 -51.50 11.03
N THR A 93 -2.98 -51.70 11.93
CA THR A 93 -2.57 -50.60 12.80
C THR A 93 -1.87 -49.58 11.92
N ASP A 94 -2.63 -48.59 11.44
CA ASP A 94 -2.15 -47.46 10.65
C ASP A 94 -1.27 -46.53 11.52
N ALA A 95 -0.17 -47.06 12.03
CA ALA A 95 1.07 -46.33 12.03
C ALA A 95 1.82 -46.78 10.78
N TYR A 96 1.40 -46.26 9.62
CA TYR A 96 2.37 -46.00 8.57
C TYR A 96 3.41 -45.10 9.24
N ALA A 97 4.46 -45.70 9.79
CA ALA A 97 5.77 -45.08 9.80
C ALA A 97 5.95 -44.65 8.34
N ALA A 98 5.74 -43.36 8.10
CA ALA A 98 5.83 -42.80 6.76
C ALA A 98 7.12 -43.36 6.16
N PRO A 99 7.09 -43.86 4.92
CA PRO A 99 8.30 -44.39 4.32
C PRO A 99 9.33 -43.26 4.30
N GLU A 100 10.27 -43.29 5.24
CA GLU A 100 11.58 -42.64 5.14
C GLU A 100 12.34 -43.18 3.90
N ASP A 101 11.75 -44.14 3.18
CA ASP A 101 12.13 -44.69 1.89
C ASP A 101 11.96 -43.74 0.68
N ARG A 102 11.51 -42.49 0.87
CA ARG A 102 11.77 -41.45 -0.13
C ARG A 102 13.21 -40.97 0.02
N MET A 103 14.13 -41.79 -0.48
CA MET A 103 15.54 -41.43 -0.63
C MET A 103 15.66 -40.00 -1.18
N ASP A 104 16.42 -39.15 -0.49
CA ASP A 104 16.62 -37.75 -0.90
C ASP A 104 16.90 -37.66 -2.41
N LYS A 105 16.32 -36.67 -3.10
CA LYS A 105 16.46 -36.54 -4.57
C LYS A 105 17.92 -36.56 -5.05
N LYS A 106 18.86 -36.18 -4.17
CA LYS A 106 20.31 -36.25 -4.38
C LYS A 106 20.85 -37.69 -4.34
N THR A 107 20.43 -38.50 -3.37
CA THR A 107 20.85 -39.91 -3.23
C THR A 107 20.23 -40.77 -4.33
N TRP A 108 18.96 -40.53 -4.68
CA TRP A 108 18.31 -41.24 -5.79
C TRP A 108 18.99 -40.96 -7.15
N LYS A 109 19.38 -39.70 -7.40
CA LYS A 109 20.15 -39.34 -8.61
C LYS A 109 21.56 -39.94 -8.62
N ALA A 110 22.25 -39.98 -7.49
CA ALA A 110 23.56 -40.63 -7.39
C ALA A 110 23.46 -42.13 -7.69
N PHE A 111 22.49 -42.80 -7.09
CA PHE A 111 22.20 -44.22 -7.33
C PHE A 111 21.87 -44.52 -8.79
N MET A 112 21.01 -43.71 -9.43
CA MET A 112 20.60 -43.93 -10.82
C MET A 112 21.66 -43.51 -11.86
N SER A 113 22.60 -42.63 -11.51
CA SER A 113 23.64 -42.16 -12.43
C SER A 113 24.91 -43.03 -12.42
N GLY A 114 24.92 -44.14 -11.68
CA GLY A 114 26.02 -45.10 -11.66
C GLY A 114 27.29 -44.60 -10.97
N LYS A 115 27.20 -43.50 -10.22
CA LYS A 115 28.34 -42.93 -9.48
C LYS A 115 28.35 -43.51 -8.06
N LEU A 116 29.49 -44.09 -7.67
CA LEU A 116 29.64 -44.69 -6.35
C LEU A 116 29.47 -43.63 -5.26
N LEU A 117 28.72 -43.97 -4.21
CA LEU A 117 28.37 -43.10 -3.08
C LEU A 117 29.58 -42.52 -2.32
N SER A 118 30.81 -42.95 -2.64
CA SER A 118 32.07 -42.51 -2.05
C SER A 118 32.47 -41.05 -2.36
N ASP A 119 31.78 -40.37 -3.29
CA ASP A 119 32.03 -38.95 -3.59
C ASP A 119 31.07 -37.98 -2.88
N LEU A 120 30.08 -38.46 -2.13
CA LEU A 120 29.11 -37.61 -1.42
C LEU A 120 29.68 -36.98 -0.13
N ASP A 121 30.73 -37.56 0.45
CA ASP A 121 31.37 -37.06 1.68
C ASP A 121 32.45 -36.00 1.42
N LYS A 122 32.67 -35.60 0.16
CA LYS A 122 33.53 -34.45 -0.13
C LYS A 122 32.68 -33.18 0.06
N PRO A 123 32.96 -32.33 1.07
CA PRO A 123 32.35 -31.01 1.11
C PRO A 123 32.84 -30.25 -0.12
N SER A 124 32.01 -30.21 -1.16
CA SER A 124 32.21 -29.33 -2.30
C SER A 124 32.30 -27.91 -1.77
N THR A 125 33.54 -27.45 -1.63
CA THR A 125 33.90 -26.07 -1.40
C THR A 125 33.94 -25.39 -2.77
N GLU A 126 32.81 -25.42 -3.46
CA GLU A 126 32.59 -24.51 -4.58
C GLU A 126 31.84 -23.29 -4.03
N PRO A 127 32.41 -22.07 -4.16
CA PRO A 127 31.64 -20.87 -3.85
C PRO A 127 30.51 -20.79 -4.86
N GLU A 128 29.27 -20.93 -4.40
CA GLU A 128 28.11 -20.53 -5.18
C GLU A 128 28.31 -19.10 -5.69
N PRO A 129 27.92 -18.78 -6.94
CA PRO A 129 28.02 -17.42 -7.44
C PRO A 129 27.03 -16.55 -6.64
N THR A 130 27.54 -15.87 -5.61
CA THR A 130 26.77 -14.90 -4.82
C THR A 130 26.16 -13.81 -5.71
N SER A 131 26.72 -13.59 -6.91
CA SER A 131 26.21 -12.64 -7.89
C SER A 131 24.83 -12.99 -8.46
N LYS A 132 24.44 -14.28 -8.56
CA LYS A 132 23.10 -14.64 -9.07
C LYS A 132 22.01 -14.50 -8.00
N LYS A 133 22.36 -14.80 -6.74
CA LYS A 133 21.46 -14.56 -5.60
C LYS A 133 21.27 -13.07 -5.36
N GLU A 134 22.34 -12.27 -5.45
CA GLU A 134 22.25 -10.80 -5.36
C GLU A 134 21.38 -10.20 -6.50
N GLU A 135 21.54 -10.64 -7.75
CA GLU A 135 20.70 -10.17 -8.87
C GLU A 135 19.22 -10.59 -8.74
N GLU A 136 18.94 -11.80 -8.24
CA GLU A 136 17.58 -12.27 -7.99
C GLU A 136 16.95 -11.55 -6.77
N GLU A 137 17.70 -11.34 -5.70
CA GLU A 137 17.28 -10.57 -4.52
C GLU A 137 16.99 -9.11 -4.88
N ASP A 138 17.87 -8.45 -5.66
CA ASP A 138 17.67 -7.09 -6.17
C ASP A 138 16.41 -6.99 -7.06
N ALA A 139 16.13 -8.03 -7.87
CA ALA A 139 14.93 -8.08 -8.69
C ALA A 139 13.65 -8.19 -7.84
N HIS A 140 13.66 -9.05 -6.82
CA HIS A 140 12.56 -9.20 -5.86
C HIS A 140 12.33 -7.93 -5.03
N ASP A 141 13.40 -7.29 -4.56
CA ASP A 141 13.32 -6.02 -3.85
C ASP A 141 12.78 -4.90 -4.73
N SER A 142 13.20 -4.84 -6.00
CA SER A 142 12.62 -3.91 -6.96
C SER A 142 11.13 -4.14 -7.20
N ALA A 143 10.69 -5.40 -7.20
CA ALA A 143 9.29 -5.76 -7.37
C ALA A 143 8.47 -5.36 -6.14
N ASN A 144 8.96 -5.67 -4.94
CA ASN A 144 8.33 -5.29 -3.68
C ASN A 144 8.17 -3.77 -3.57
N LEU A 145 9.20 -2.99 -3.92
CA LEU A 145 9.11 -1.54 -3.96
C LEU A 145 8.05 -1.04 -4.96
N LYS A 146 7.92 -1.68 -6.14
CA LYS A 146 6.87 -1.34 -7.12
C LYS A 146 5.48 -1.66 -6.57
N HIS A 147 5.32 -2.80 -5.91
CA HIS A 147 4.05 -3.19 -5.29
C HIS A 147 3.67 -2.24 -4.15
N ASP A 148 4.61 -1.86 -3.30
CA ASP A 148 4.38 -0.88 -2.24
C ASP A 148 4.03 0.49 -2.80
N LEU A 149 4.67 0.94 -3.88
CA LEU A 149 4.30 2.19 -4.54
C LEU A 149 2.90 2.11 -5.15
N ALA A 150 2.51 0.96 -5.72
CA ALA A 150 1.16 0.75 -6.22
C ALA A 150 0.13 0.78 -5.07
N LEU A 151 0.42 0.10 -3.96
CA LEU A 151 -0.41 0.11 -2.75
C LEU A 151 -0.56 1.52 -2.17
N GLN A 152 0.53 2.27 -2.05
CA GLN A 152 0.51 3.65 -1.57
C GLN A 152 -0.34 4.56 -2.46
N ARG A 153 -0.28 4.37 -3.79
CA ARG A 153 -1.13 5.10 -4.74
C ARG A 153 -2.59 4.74 -4.53
N LEU A 154 -2.92 3.45 -4.46
CA LEU A 154 -4.28 2.97 -4.23
C LEU A 154 -4.88 3.54 -2.94
N LEU A 155 -4.16 3.46 -1.82
CA LEU A 155 -4.65 3.96 -0.53
C LEU A 155 -4.83 5.49 -0.51
N LYS A 156 -3.94 6.25 -1.17
CA LYS A 156 -4.05 7.72 -1.24
C LYS A 156 -5.13 8.17 -2.21
N GLU A 157 -5.34 7.43 -3.29
CA GLU A 157 -6.26 7.76 -4.38
C GLU A 157 -7.64 7.09 -4.23
N SER A 158 -7.85 6.24 -3.22
CA SER A 158 -9.08 5.47 -2.99
C SER A 158 -10.35 6.32 -2.98
N HIS A 159 -10.31 7.52 -2.40
CA HIS A 159 -11.45 8.45 -2.37
C HIS A 159 -11.92 8.91 -3.75
N LEU A 160 -11.05 8.79 -4.76
CA LEU A 160 -11.35 9.11 -6.15
C LEU A 160 -11.88 7.89 -6.92
N LEU A 161 -11.55 6.69 -6.44
CA LEU A 161 -11.94 5.40 -7.00
C LEU A 161 -13.17 4.80 -6.32
N ASP A 162 -13.60 5.32 -5.16
CA ASP A 162 -14.74 4.81 -4.37
C ASP A 162 -16.06 4.74 -5.15
N SER A 163 -16.21 5.59 -6.17
CA SER A 163 -17.38 5.61 -7.06
C SER A 163 -17.13 4.95 -8.43
N ALA A 164 -15.96 4.34 -8.64
CA ALA A 164 -15.56 3.75 -9.91
C ALA A 164 -15.39 2.23 -9.74
N ASP A 165 -15.86 1.47 -10.72
CA ASP A 165 -15.80 0.00 -10.66
C ASP A 165 -14.38 -0.56 -10.93
N ASP A 166 -13.50 0.25 -11.52
CA ASP A 166 -12.12 -0.12 -11.85
C ASP A 166 -11.12 0.58 -10.93
N LEU A 167 -10.09 -0.17 -10.52
CA LEU A 167 -8.98 0.29 -9.68
C LEU A 167 -8.04 1.23 -10.44
N ALA A 168 -8.06 1.20 -11.78
CA ALA A 168 -7.29 2.13 -12.59
C ALA A 168 -8.03 3.47 -12.76
N PRO A 169 -7.45 4.61 -12.34
CA PRO A 169 -8.11 5.89 -12.50
C PRO A 169 -8.19 6.27 -13.99
N THR A 170 -9.40 6.40 -14.53
CA THR A 170 -9.65 6.79 -15.93
C THR A 170 -10.17 8.24 -16.05
N GLY A 171 -10.11 8.81 -17.26
CA GLY A 171 -10.71 10.11 -17.59
C GLY A 171 -10.30 11.27 -16.66
N LYS A 172 -11.29 11.90 -16.02
CA LYS A 172 -11.07 13.03 -15.09
C LYS A 172 -10.37 12.61 -13.79
N ASN A 173 -10.65 11.38 -13.34
CA ASN A 173 -10.05 10.83 -12.14
C ASN A 173 -8.57 10.54 -12.37
N ARG A 174 -8.20 10.09 -13.57
CA ARG A 174 -6.78 9.99 -13.99
C ARG A 174 -6.03 11.29 -13.76
N LEU A 175 -6.58 12.42 -14.18
CA LEU A 175 -5.87 13.69 -14.10
C LEU A 175 -5.72 14.20 -12.66
N LYS A 176 -6.75 14.01 -11.82
CA LYS A 176 -6.68 14.32 -10.39
C LYS A 176 -5.70 13.40 -9.66
N ALA A 177 -5.68 12.10 -9.99
CA ALA A 177 -4.70 11.15 -9.46
C ALA A 177 -3.27 11.57 -9.84
N LEU A 178 -3.04 11.98 -11.09
CA LEU A 178 -1.73 12.51 -11.51
C LEU A 178 -1.32 13.77 -10.73
N ASP A 179 -2.25 14.70 -10.48
CA ASP A 179 -1.97 15.89 -9.64
C ASP A 179 -1.61 15.52 -8.19
N MET A 180 -2.32 14.54 -7.60
CA MET A 180 -2.01 14.02 -6.27
C MET A 180 -0.64 13.31 -6.22
N ARG A 181 -0.28 12.55 -7.26
CA ARG A 181 1.05 11.93 -7.40
C ARG A 181 2.14 12.98 -7.46
N MET A 182 1.96 14.04 -8.24
CA MET A 182 2.91 15.14 -8.32
C MET A 182 3.08 15.85 -6.97
N GLN A 183 2.00 16.04 -6.22
CA GLN A 183 2.07 16.58 -4.84
C GLN A 183 2.84 15.65 -3.90
N SER A 184 2.62 14.33 -4.00
CA SER A 184 3.35 13.34 -3.18
C SER A 184 4.86 13.30 -3.48
N LEU A 185 5.24 13.61 -4.72
CA LEU A 185 6.64 13.76 -5.14
C LEU A 185 7.26 15.09 -4.67
N GLY A 186 6.46 16.04 -4.16
CA GLY A 186 6.94 17.29 -3.60
C GLY A 186 6.42 18.57 -4.29
N ALA A 187 5.48 18.47 -5.22
CA ALA A 187 4.85 19.67 -5.78
C ALA A 187 4.07 20.43 -4.67
N LYS A 188 4.40 21.71 -4.48
CA LYS A 188 3.84 22.53 -3.40
C LYS A 188 2.41 23.00 -3.66
N THR A 189 1.96 22.99 -4.91
CA THR A 189 0.67 23.51 -5.34
C THR A 189 -0.01 22.54 -6.28
N SER A 190 -1.31 22.31 -6.07
CA SER A 190 -2.17 21.56 -6.99
C SER A 190 -2.41 22.37 -8.27
N LEU A 191 -2.37 21.70 -9.42
CA LEU A 191 -2.75 22.29 -10.71
C LEU A 191 -4.24 22.62 -10.79
N TYR A 192 -5.07 21.91 -10.02
CA TYR A 192 -6.52 22.10 -9.98
C TYR A 192 -6.99 23.14 -8.97
N ALA A 193 -6.08 23.67 -8.13
CA ALA A 193 -6.43 24.71 -7.17
C ALA A 193 -6.73 26.04 -7.89
N GLN A 194 -7.96 26.53 -7.73
CA GLN A 194 -8.35 27.83 -8.28
C GLN A 194 -7.72 28.98 -7.46
N ASN A 195 -6.69 29.61 -8.03
CA ASN A 195 -5.96 30.71 -7.36
C ASN A 195 -6.77 32.01 -7.26
N LYS A 196 -7.51 32.36 -8.31
CA LYS A 196 -8.27 33.62 -8.39
C LYS A 196 -9.74 33.39 -8.04
N MET A 197 -10.10 33.70 -6.79
CA MET A 197 -11.48 33.73 -6.31
C MET A 197 -11.73 34.95 -5.43
N PRO A 198 -12.89 35.63 -5.57
CA PRO A 198 -13.31 36.67 -4.63
C PRO A 198 -13.24 36.16 -3.19
N THR A 199 -12.78 37.03 -2.28
CA THR A 199 -12.55 36.69 -0.87
C THR A 199 -13.82 36.19 -0.19
N ALA A 200 -14.97 36.81 -0.47
CA ALA A 200 -16.27 36.41 0.06
C ALA A 200 -16.64 34.97 -0.31
N HIS A 201 -16.56 34.60 -1.60
CA HIS A 201 -16.88 33.24 -2.06
C HIS A 201 -15.93 32.21 -1.47
N ARG A 202 -14.62 32.51 -1.47
CA ARG A 202 -13.61 31.63 -0.90
C ARG A 202 -13.81 31.39 0.60
N ARG A 203 -14.19 32.43 1.35
CA ARG A 203 -14.54 32.29 2.77
C ARG A 203 -15.82 31.46 2.94
N GLY A 204 -16.85 31.71 2.14
CA GLY A 204 -18.10 30.95 2.18
C GLY A 204 -17.91 29.46 1.87
N ILE A 205 -17.15 29.11 0.84
CA ILE A 205 -16.87 27.70 0.49
C ILE A 205 -16.11 27.01 1.62
N LYS A 206 -15.07 27.65 2.17
CA LYS A 206 -14.31 27.09 3.30
C LYS A 206 -15.18 26.93 4.55
N ALA A 207 -16.02 27.92 4.86
CA ALA A 207 -16.93 27.86 6.00
C ALA A 207 -17.98 26.74 5.83
N LYS A 208 -18.56 26.59 4.64
CA LYS A 208 -19.52 25.52 4.34
C LYS A 208 -18.89 24.13 4.37
N ALA A 209 -17.65 24.01 3.88
CA ALA A 209 -16.89 22.76 3.98
C ALA A 209 -16.63 22.38 5.44
N ALA A 210 -16.23 23.36 6.27
CA ALA A 210 -16.05 23.15 7.71
C ALA A 210 -17.37 22.78 8.40
N SER A 211 -18.46 23.50 8.15
CA SER A 211 -19.76 23.20 8.79
C SER A 211 -20.31 21.83 8.39
N LYS A 212 -20.12 21.39 7.13
CA LYS A 212 -20.53 20.06 6.68
C LYS A 212 -19.73 18.97 7.40
N GLU A 213 -18.44 19.20 7.55
CA GLU A 213 -17.54 18.27 8.22
C GLU A 213 -17.79 18.22 9.74
N ASP A 214 -18.06 19.37 10.37
CA ASP A 214 -18.44 19.45 11.79
C ASP A 214 -19.76 18.72 12.05
N ARG A 215 -20.75 18.88 11.15
CA ARG A 215 -22.00 18.13 11.20
C ARG A 215 -21.78 16.63 11.07
N ARG A 216 -20.96 16.17 10.10
CA ARG A 216 -20.60 14.75 9.95
C ARG A 216 -19.96 14.18 11.22
N ARG A 217 -19.09 14.95 11.87
CA ARG A 217 -18.44 14.53 13.12
C ARG A 217 -19.39 14.52 14.32
N GLN A 218 -20.30 15.50 14.42
CA GLN A 218 -21.33 15.52 15.45
C GLN A 218 -22.26 14.31 15.31
N GLU A 219 -22.80 14.09 14.11
CA GLU A 219 -23.67 12.94 13.82
C GLU A 219 -22.94 11.61 14.06
N ALA A 220 -21.67 11.48 13.64
CA ALA A 220 -20.89 10.28 13.92
C ALA A 220 -20.62 10.07 15.41
N LYS A 221 -20.35 11.15 16.17
CA LYS A 221 -20.15 11.08 17.62
C LYS A 221 -21.44 10.69 18.34
N GLU A 222 -22.58 11.22 17.91
CA GLU A 222 -23.91 10.91 18.43
C GLU A 222 -24.29 9.46 18.12
N ASN A 223 -23.94 8.97 16.93
CA ASN A 223 -24.19 7.59 16.49
C ASN A 223 -23.11 6.58 16.91
N GLY A 224 -22.05 7.00 17.61
CA GLY A 224 -20.94 6.13 18.03
C GLY A 224 -20.04 5.62 16.89
N ILE A 225 -20.07 6.23 15.71
CA ILE A 225 -19.21 5.88 14.57
C ILE A 225 -17.84 6.58 14.71
N ILE A 226 -16.75 5.80 14.60
CA ILE A 226 -15.39 6.34 14.67
C ILE A 226 -14.96 6.85 13.30
N LEU A 227 -14.68 8.15 13.21
CA LEU A 227 -14.12 8.80 12.01
C LEU A 227 -12.60 8.97 12.11
N GLU A 228 -11.98 9.28 10.98
CA GLU A 228 -10.56 9.61 10.90
C GLU A 228 -10.19 10.79 11.81
N LYS A 229 -9.03 10.68 12.47
CA LYS A 229 -8.52 11.74 13.33
C LYS A 229 -8.17 12.95 12.45
N PRO A 230 -8.67 14.15 12.78
CA PRO A 230 -8.33 15.34 12.01
C PRO A 230 -6.81 15.53 12.06
N SER A 231 -6.20 15.70 10.88
CA SER A 231 -4.80 16.10 10.83
C SER A 231 -4.69 17.46 11.53
N LYS A 232 -3.79 17.56 12.52
CA LYS A 232 -3.50 18.82 13.20
C LYS A 232 -2.80 19.71 12.18
N VAL A 233 -3.58 20.36 11.31
CA VAL A 233 -3.09 21.41 10.43
C VAL A 233 -2.52 22.46 11.36
N GLN A 234 -1.19 22.53 11.43
CA GLN A 234 -0.45 23.56 12.12
C GLN A 234 -0.89 24.89 11.50
N LYS A 235 -1.93 25.52 12.07
CA LYS A 235 -2.31 26.88 11.70
C LYS A 235 -1.07 27.71 11.97
N SER A 236 -0.40 28.12 10.90
CA SER A 236 0.86 28.87 10.96
C SER A 236 0.75 30.16 11.79
N SER A 237 -0.47 30.62 12.08
CA SER A 237 -0.74 31.75 12.97
C SER A 237 -0.34 31.53 14.42
N ASN A 238 -0.18 30.28 14.89
CA ASN A 238 0.19 29.97 16.28
C ASN A 238 1.61 29.40 16.44
N ASN A 239 2.45 29.50 15.40
CA ASN A 239 3.89 29.26 15.58
C ASN A 239 4.59 30.40 16.31
N GLY A 240 3.90 31.52 16.54
CA GLY A 240 4.36 32.54 17.47
C GLY A 240 4.34 31.99 18.89
N ARG A 241 5.50 31.97 19.56
CA ARG A 241 5.54 31.81 21.02
C ARG A 241 4.55 32.82 21.60
N ARG A 242 3.63 32.36 22.46
CA ARG A 242 2.67 33.24 23.14
C ARG A 242 3.43 34.43 23.69
N GLU A 243 2.94 35.64 23.40
CA GLU A 243 3.50 36.86 23.94
C GLU A 243 3.49 36.72 25.48
N ARG A 244 4.68 36.56 26.05
CA ARG A 244 4.88 36.72 27.48
C ARG A 244 4.82 38.23 27.64
N GLY A 245 3.74 38.74 28.22
CA GLY A 245 3.51 40.18 28.40
C GLY A 245 4.63 40.87 29.17
N VAL A 246 4.35 42.02 29.78
CA VAL A 246 5.37 42.73 30.57
C VAL A 246 5.93 41.82 31.65
N ALA A 247 7.26 41.66 31.66
CA ALA A 247 7.96 40.71 32.53
C ALA A 247 7.49 40.86 33.99
N GLY A 248 7.25 39.72 34.66
CA GLY A 248 6.81 39.68 36.06
C GLY A 248 7.78 40.37 37.02
N SER A 249 7.37 40.50 38.28
CA SER A 249 8.16 41.09 39.36
C SER A 249 9.61 40.61 39.35
N SER A 250 10.55 41.55 39.51
CA SER A 250 12.00 41.27 39.46
C SER A 250 12.53 40.47 40.66
N VAL A 251 11.72 40.30 41.69
CA VAL A 251 12.03 39.56 42.92
C VAL A 251 11.16 38.31 43.00
N GLY A 252 11.76 37.17 43.32
CA GLY A 252 11.06 35.90 43.51
C GLY A 252 10.38 35.31 42.26
N LYS A 253 9.67 34.21 42.48
CA LYS A 253 8.87 33.52 41.44
C LYS A 253 7.39 33.70 41.73
N PHE A 254 6.67 34.31 40.80
CA PHE A 254 5.22 34.41 40.88
C PHE A 254 4.58 33.15 40.30
N SER A 255 3.86 32.39 41.14
CA SER A 255 3.17 31.17 40.72
C SER A 255 1.81 31.09 41.41
N GLY A 256 0.73 30.89 40.65
CA GLY A 256 -0.60 30.66 41.24
C GLY A 256 -1.15 31.84 42.06
N GLY A 257 -0.78 33.08 41.74
CA GLY A 257 -1.24 34.27 42.47
C GLY A 257 -0.40 34.62 43.70
N THR A 258 0.55 33.77 44.09
CA THR A 258 1.47 34.02 45.21
C THR A 258 2.87 34.32 44.71
N LEU A 259 3.53 35.26 45.41
CA LEU A 259 4.92 35.60 45.16
C LEU A 259 5.81 34.81 46.13
N ASN A 260 6.57 33.86 45.59
CA ASN A 260 7.51 33.08 46.39
C ASN A 260 8.88 33.78 46.42
N LEU A 261 9.27 34.27 47.60
CA LEU A 261 10.53 34.96 47.84
C LEU A 261 11.54 34.02 48.50
N ASN A 262 12.80 34.04 48.02
CA ASN A 262 13.90 33.36 48.69
C ASN A 262 14.44 34.22 49.84
N LYS A 263 15.04 33.58 50.86
CA LYS A 263 15.69 34.30 51.98
C LYS A 263 16.70 35.33 51.47
N ASP A 264 17.50 34.98 50.47
CA ASP A 264 18.46 35.89 49.83
C ASP A 264 17.80 37.12 49.17
N ASP A 265 16.62 36.95 48.57
CA ASP A 265 15.89 38.06 47.94
C ASP A 265 15.33 38.99 49.02
N ILE A 266 14.84 38.41 50.12
CA ILE A 266 14.39 39.15 51.30
C ILE A 266 15.56 39.94 51.90
N GLU A 267 16.71 39.30 52.11
CA GLU A 267 17.91 39.93 52.64
C GLU A 267 18.45 41.02 51.70
N ARG A 268 18.44 40.81 50.38
CA ARG A 268 18.88 41.82 49.40
C ARG A 268 17.98 43.05 49.38
N VAL A 269 16.67 42.87 49.46
CA VAL A 269 15.71 43.98 49.50
C VAL A 269 15.78 44.70 50.86
N GLN A 270 15.92 43.98 51.95
CA GLN A 270 16.09 44.56 53.29
C GLN A 270 17.44 45.28 53.45
N ALA A 271 18.51 44.76 52.83
CA ALA A 271 19.84 45.37 52.84
C ALA A 271 19.97 46.54 51.83
N SER A 272 19.16 46.55 50.76
CA SER A 272 19.10 47.69 49.82
C SER A 272 18.29 48.85 50.39
N GLY A 273 17.25 48.57 51.20
CA GLY A 273 16.49 49.60 51.94
C GLY A 273 17.30 50.35 53.01
N ARG A 274 18.45 49.81 53.44
CA ARG A 274 19.35 50.44 54.43
C ARG A 274 20.48 51.28 53.83
N ARG A 275 20.47 51.55 52.51
CA ARG A 275 21.48 52.38 51.85
C ARG A 275 20.86 53.56 51.10
N MET A 276 20.23 54.45 51.86
CA MET A 276 19.98 55.85 51.46
C MET A 276 20.45 56.78 52.58
N MET A 277 21.76 56.77 52.84
CA MET A 277 22.53 57.89 53.40
C MET A 277 24.02 57.53 53.35
N GLY A 278 24.80 58.34 52.63
CA GLY A 278 26.26 58.39 52.76
C GLY A 278 27.04 57.32 51.99
N GLY A 279 27.47 57.65 50.77
CA GLY A 279 28.36 56.77 50.01
C GLY A 279 28.91 57.40 48.75
N ARG A 280 29.62 58.52 48.89
CA ARG A 280 30.38 59.20 47.84
C ARG A 280 31.51 58.27 47.35
N GLY A 281 31.18 57.35 46.43
CA GLY A 281 32.10 56.47 45.74
C GLY A 281 32.78 57.20 44.59
N ARG A 282 33.87 57.90 44.94
CA ARG A 282 34.90 58.43 44.04
C ARG A 282 35.14 57.52 42.84
N GLY A 283 35.21 58.13 41.65
CA GLY A 283 35.67 57.49 40.45
C GLY A 283 37.01 56.77 40.63
N LYS A 284 37.12 55.62 39.98
CA LYS A 284 38.42 55.08 39.58
C LYS A 284 38.31 54.64 38.14
N THR A 285 38.61 55.60 37.28
CA THR A 285 39.19 55.41 35.96
C THR A 285 40.14 54.21 36.00
N ARG A 286 39.80 53.14 35.28
CA ARG A 286 40.76 52.14 34.81
C ARG A 286 40.20 51.46 33.56
N GLY A 287 40.72 51.89 32.42
CA GLY A 287 40.83 51.16 31.14
C GLY A 287 39.51 50.72 30.49
N GLY A 288 39.09 51.22 29.33
CA GLY A 288 39.93 51.73 28.25
C GLY A 288 40.79 50.62 27.61
N ARG A 289 40.19 49.48 27.27
CA ARG A 289 40.66 48.48 26.27
C ARG A 289 39.45 47.56 26.02
N GLY A 290 38.82 47.51 24.86
CA GLY A 290 39.43 47.48 23.53
C GLY A 290 40.04 46.11 23.32
N GLY A 291 39.31 45.21 22.64
CA GLY A 291 39.84 44.00 22.02
C GLY A 291 39.59 42.70 22.80
N GLY A 292 38.72 41.84 22.26
CA GLY A 292 38.55 40.48 22.81
C GLY A 292 37.40 39.68 22.23
N GLY A 293 37.04 39.87 20.96
CA GLY A 293 36.23 38.88 20.25
C GLY A 293 37.05 37.61 20.07
N ARG A 294 36.71 36.54 20.79
CA ARG A 294 37.08 35.15 20.49
C ARG A 294 36.25 34.21 21.35
N GLY A 295 35.35 33.48 20.71
CA GLY A 295 34.54 32.44 21.33
C GLY A 295 33.75 31.60 20.33
N GLY A 296 34.15 31.55 19.06
CA GLY A 296 33.67 30.55 18.10
C GLY A 296 34.41 29.24 18.30
N ARG A 297 33.84 28.33 19.09
CA ARG A 297 34.10 26.89 19.04
C ARG A 297 33.00 26.28 18.17
N GLY A 298 33.21 25.43 17.18
CA GLY A 298 34.40 24.82 16.60
C GLY A 298 33.86 23.95 15.46
N GLY A 299 34.28 24.22 14.23
CA GLY A 299 33.95 23.39 13.08
C GLY A 299 34.87 22.20 13.02
N GLY A 300 34.38 21.03 13.42
CA GLY A 300 35.02 19.74 13.14
C GLY A 300 34.65 19.28 11.74
N ARG A 301 35.47 19.64 10.74
CA ARG A 301 35.56 18.88 9.48
C ARG A 301 36.55 17.75 9.72
N GLY A 302 36.03 16.55 9.97
CA GLY A 302 36.78 15.31 9.82
C GLY A 302 36.73 14.91 8.35
N ASP A 303 37.90 14.82 7.74
CA ASP A 303 38.12 14.34 6.38
C ASP A 303 39.04 13.12 6.47
N LYS A 304 38.79 12.14 5.59
CA LYS A 304 39.52 10.88 5.32
C LYS A 304 39.29 9.69 6.26
N ARG A 305 38.56 8.69 5.77
CA ARG A 305 39.11 7.59 4.94
C ARG A 305 38.05 7.08 3.99
#